data_AF-A0A8H8DGP8-F1
#
_entry.id   AF-A0A8H8DGP8-F1
#
_cell.length_a   1.000
_cell.length_b   1.000
_cell.length_c   1.000
_cell.angle_alpha   90.00
_cell.angle_beta   90.00
_cell.angle_gamma   90.00
#
_symmetry.space_group_name_H-M   'P 1'
#
loop_
_entity.id
_entity.type
_entity.pdbx_description
1 polymer ?
#
loop_
_entity_poly.entity_id
_entity_poly.type
_entity_poly.pdbx_seq_one_letter_code
_entity_poly.pdbx_strand_id
1 'polypeptide(L)'
;MDAEERCKALENDNLLAKAHEESAQGGHINKGGPPFHLLCREGDVERFARCTGVDFAQEGCLYELDGRKPFPINHGPIEDNLLSRAAAVIKEFISRENDVETFNVIALAPNTGV
;
A
#
# COMPACT_ATOMS: atom_id res chain seq x y z
N MET A 1 -4.39 18.50 -5.34
CA MET A 1 -4.65 17.08 -5.53
C MET A 1 -4.72 16.42 -4.18
N ASP A 2 -5.87 16.54 -3.53
CA ASP A 2 -6.22 15.75 -2.37
C ASP A 2 -6.49 14.27 -2.75
N ALA A 3 -6.90 13.44 -1.78
CA ALA A 3 -7.18 12.03 -2.03
C ALA A 3 -8.33 11.80 -3.03
N GLU A 4 -9.37 12.63 -3.00
CA GLU A 4 -10.54 12.50 -3.87
C GLU A 4 -10.21 12.96 -5.30
N GLU A 5 -9.48 14.06 -5.44
CA GLU A 5 -8.97 14.55 -6.71
C GLU A 5 -8.06 13.52 -7.39
N ARG A 6 -7.22 12.81 -6.62
CA ARG A 6 -6.40 11.70 -7.16
C ARG A 6 -7.24 10.50 -7.57
N CYS A 7 -8.29 10.16 -6.82
CA CYS A 7 -9.22 9.09 -7.18
C CYS A 7 -9.89 9.40 -8.53
N LYS A 8 -10.47 10.60 -8.66
CA LYS A 8 -11.08 11.08 -9.91
C LYS A 8 -10.09 11.12 -11.07
N ALA A 9 -8.84 11.53 -10.82
CA ALA A 9 -7.82 11.50 -11.86
C ALA A 9 -7.50 10.06 -12.32
N LEU A 10 -7.40 9.13 -11.38
CA LEU A 10 -7.14 7.71 -11.66
C LEU A 10 -8.29 7.05 -12.44
N GLU A 11 -9.54 7.38 -12.11
CA GLU A 11 -10.74 6.88 -12.82
C GLU A 11 -10.75 7.29 -14.31
N ASN A 12 -10.13 8.42 -14.64
CA ASN A 12 -10.10 8.96 -16.00
C ASN A 12 -8.78 8.69 -16.74
N ASP A 13 -7.82 7.97 -16.12
CA ASP A 13 -6.53 7.65 -16.75
C ASP A 13 -6.63 6.39 -17.62
N ASN A 14 -6.93 6.61 -18.90
CA ASN A 14 -7.04 5.54 -19.88
C ASN A 14 -5.71 4.80 -20.14
N LEU A 15 -4.56 5.45 -19.95
CA LEU A 15 -3.26 4.81 -20.18
C LEU A 15 -2.97 3.80 -19.08
N LEU A 16 -3.20 4.20 -17.83
CA LEU A 16 -3.02 3.33 -16.68
C LEU A 16 -4.07 2.22 -16.67
N ALA A 17 -5.33 2.51 -17.02
CA ALA A 17 -6.38 1.50 -17.15
C ALA A 17 -5.99 0.42 -18.17
N LYS A 18 -5.47 0.82 -19.34
CA LYS A 18 -5.02 -0.11 -20.36
C LYS A 18 -3.81 -0.95 -19.90
N ALA A 19 -2.79 -0.33 -19.32
CA ALA A 19 -1.62 -1.05 -18.81
C ALA A 19 -1.98 -2.04 -17.68
N HIS A 20 -2.95 -1.68 -16.83
CA HIS A 20 -3.50 -2.56 -15.81
C HIS A 20 -4.25 -3.75 -16.42
N GLU A 21 -5.10 -3.51 -17.43
CA GLU A 21 -5.82 -4.57 -18.14
C GLU A 21 -4.87 -5.57 -18.81
N GLU A 22 -3.82 -5.08 -19.47
CA GLU A 22 -2.77 -5.93 -20.08
C GLU A 22 -2.05 -6.77 -19.00
N SER A 23 -1.70 -6.16 -17.87
CA SER A 23 -1.04 -6.85 -16.76
C SER A 23 -1.95 -7.90 -16.10
N ALA A 24 -3.25 -7.63 -16.01
CA ALA A 24 -4.24 -8.54 -15.42
C ALA A 24 -4.41 -9.84 -16.22
N GLN A 25 -4.02 -9.86 -17.49
CA GLN A 25 -4.04 -11.06 -18.35
C GLN A 25 -2.83 -11.98 -18.12
N GLY A 26 -1.76 -11.47 -17.52
CA GLY A 26 -0.49 -12.21 -17.36
C GLY A 26 -0.41 -13.16 -16.16
N GLY A 27 -1.45 -13.24 -15.32
CA GLY A 27 -1.46 -14.03 -14.09
C GLY A 27 -2.19 -15.38 -14.20
N HIS A 28 -1.82 -16.35 -13.35
CA HIS A 28 -2.47 -17.67 -13.26
C HIS A 28 -3.73 -17.69 -12.35
N ILE A 29 -4.35 -16.54 -12.06
CA ILE A 29 -5.43 -16.43 -11.06
C ILE A 29 -6.83 -16.30 -11.68
N ASN A 30 -7.81 -16.97 -11.07
CA ASN A 30 -9.23 -16.70 -11.30
C ASN A 30 -9.56 -15.27 -10.86
N LYS A 31 -10.32 -14.54 -11.68
CA LYS A 31 -10.79 -13.18 -11.37
C LYS A 31 -11.61 -13.20 -10.06
N GLY A 32 -11.00 -12.83 -8.92
CA GLY A 32 -11.70 -12.82 -7.63
C GLY A 32 -10.85 -12.83 -6.36
N GLY A 33 -9.55 -12.51 -6.41
CA GLY A 33 -8.72 -12.43 -5.20
C GLY A 33 -9.15 -11.27 -4.27
N PRO A 34 -8.96 -11.39 -2.95
CA PRO A 34 -9.38 -10.37 -2.00
C PRO A 34 -8.62 -9.04 -2.26
N PRO A 35 -9.31 -7.89 -2.17
CA PRO A 35 -8.76 -6.59 -2.52
C PRO A 35 -7.91 -5.99 -1.39
N PHE A 36 -7.02 -6.77 -0.78
CA PHE A 36 -6.21 -6.31 0.34
C PHE A 36 -4.79 -5.98 -0.12
N HIS A 37 -4.51 -4.68 -0.28
CA HIS A 37 -3.17 -4.17 -0.52
C HIS A 37 -2.74 -3.33 0.67
N LEU A 38 -1.78 -3.83 1.44
CA LEU A 38 -1.07 -3.04 2.44
C LEU A 38 0.19 -2.48 1.79
N LEU A 39 0.24 -1.18 1.55
CA LEU A 39 1.48 -0.50 1.17
C LEU A 39 2.09 0.13 2.43
N CYS A 40 3.30 -0.34 2.76
CA CYS A 40 4.11 0.15 3.86
C CYS A 40 5.22 1.04 3.31
N ARG A 41 5.33 2.28 3.77
CA ARG A 41 6.38 3.21 3.35
C ARG A 41 7.04 3.89 4.54
N GLU A 42 8.35 4.08 4.44
CA GLU A 42 9.12 4.97 5.31
C GLU A 42 8.87 6.44 4.90
N GLY A 43 8.42 7.26 5.85
CA GLY A 43 7.94 8.61 5.58
C GLY A 43 9.07 9.60 5.29
N ASP A 44 9.25 9.96 4.00
CA ASP A 44 9.54 11.35 3.62
C ASP A 44 8.22 12.12 3.70
N VAL A 45 8.09 12.90 4.78
CA VAL A 45 6.86 13.55 5.24
C VAL A 45 6.30 14.51 4.19
N GLU A 46 7.15 15.25 3.50
CA GLU A 46 6.71 16.24 2.50
C GLU A 46 6.12 15.60 1.25
N ARG A 47 6.69 14.48 0.80
CA ARG A 47 6.20 13.78 -0.40
C ARG A 47 4.95 12.98 -0.11
N PHE A 48 4.85 12.42 1.09
CA PHE A 48 3.72 11.62 1.53
C PHE A 48 2.49 12.44 1.91
N ALA A 49 2.68 13.60 2.57
CA ALA A 49 1.61 14.55 2.86
C ALA A 49 0.95 15.09 1.59
N ARG A 50 1.75 15.37 0.55
CA ARG A 50 1.26 15.82 -0.75
C ARG A 50 0.44 14.78 -1.49
N CYS A 51 0.83 13.51 -1.38
CA CYS A 51 0.01 12.43 -1.89
C CYS A 51 -1.26 12.36 -1.05
N THR A 52 -1.17 12.05 0.24
CA THR A 52 -2.33 11.67 1.06
C THR A 52 -3.28 12.81 1.48
N GLY A 53 -2.86 14.08 1.38
CA GLY A 53 -3.59 15.23 1.93
C GLY A 53 -3.56 15.32 3.46
N VAL A 54 -2.76 14.49 4.12
CA VAL A 54 -2.65 14.42 5.59
C VAL A 54 -1.30 14.96 6.02
N ASP A 55 -1.31 15.94 6.92
CA ASP A 55 -0.10 16.47 7.55
C ASP A 55 0.41 15.46 8.57
N PHE A 56 1.43 14.69 8.20
CA PHE A 56 2.01 13.68 9.07
C PHE A 56 3.12 14.30 9.89
N ALA A 57 2.83 14.60 11.15
CA ALA A 57 3.77 15.25 12.06
C ALA A 57 5.01 14.40 12.46
N GLN A 58 5.20 13.19 11.92
CA GLN A 58 6.24 12.27 12.39
C GLN A 58 6.97 11.58 11.22
N GLU A 59 8.19 12.05 10.95
CA GLU A 59 9.19 11.34 10.15
C GLU A 59 9.49 9.97 10.79
N GLY A 60 9.78 8.96 9.95
CA GLY A 60 10.17 7.63 10.44
C GLY A 60 9.03 6.76 10.99
N CYS A 61 7.77 7.09 10.76
CA CYS A 61 6.63 6.22 11.08
C CYS A 61 6.24 5.29 9.93
N LEU A 62 5.65 4.14 10.29
CA LEU A 62 5.04 3.20 9.36
C LEU A 62 3.58 3.60 9.10
N TYR A 63 3.23 3.82 7.83
CA TYR A 63 1.87 4.08 7.42
C TYR A 63 1.32 2.96 6.55
N GLU A 64 0.07 2.60 6.81
CA GLU A 64 -0.76 1.76 5.95
C GLU A 64 -1.59 2.64 5.01
N LEU A 65 -1.54 2.31 3.72
CA LEU A 65 -2.36 2.92 2.69
C LEU A 65 -3.39 1.91 2.16
N ASP A 66 -4.65 2.08 2.55
CA ASP A 66 -5.79 1.35 2.00
C ASP A 66 -6.77 2.35 1.37
N GLY A 67 -6.93 2.32 0.04
CA GLY A 67 -7.80 3.25 -0.69
C GLY A 67 -9.29 3.14 -0.37
N ARG A 68 -9.70 2.10 0.37
CA ARG A 68 -11.07 1.94 0.88
C ARG A 68 -11.28 2.65 2.23
N LYS A 69 -10.20 3.08 2.88
CA LYS A 69 -10.24 3.84 4.13
C LYS A 69 -10.21 5.35 3.85
N PRO A 70 -10.84 6.17 4.70
CA PRO A 70 -10.87 7.62 4.51
C PRO A 70 -9.50 8.30 4.67
N PHE A 71 -8.54 7.66 5.34
CA PHE A 71 -7.20 8.21 5.60
C PHE A 71 -6.18 7.10 5.87
N PRO A 72 -4.87 7.38 5.73
CA PRO A 72 -3.81 6.42 6.10
C PRO A 72 -3.81 6.10 7.59
N ILE A 73 -3.42 4.87 7.94
CA ILE A 73 -3.31 4.42 9.33
C ILE A 73 -1.85 4.50 9.78
N ASN A 74 -1.58 5.28 10.84
CA ASN A 74 -0.26 5.34 11.46
C ASN A 74 -0.08 4.15 12.42
N HIS A 75 0.90 3.30 12.13
CA HIS A 75 1.29 2.15 12.97
C HIS A 75 2.42 2.47 13.94
N GLY A 76 2.79 3.74 14.09
CA GLY A 76 3.84 4.21 14.98
C GLY A 76 5.23 4.19 14.34
N PRO A 77 6.29 4.48 15.13
CA PRO A 77 7.66 4.59 14.63
C PRO A 77 8.21 3.27 14.08
N ILE A 78 9.14 3.40 13.14
CA ILE A 78 9.99 2.32 12.65
C ILE A 78 11.22 2.29 13.53
N GLU A 79 11.34 1.26 14.38
CA GLU A 79 12.43 1.16 15.36
C GLU A 79 13.72 0.58 14.74
N ASP A 80 13.58 -0.48 13.92
CA ASP A 80 14.72 -1.18 13.30
C ASP A 80 14.84 -0.88 11.81
N ASN A 81 13.93 -1.42 11.01
CA ASN A 81 13.87 -1.20 9.57
C ASN A 81 12.44 -1.37 9.05
N LEU A 82 12.17 -0.83 7.86
CA LEU A 82 10.84 -0.85 7.26
C LEU A 82 10.29 -2.26 7.09
N LEU A 83 11.12 -3.22 6.65
CA LEU A 83 10.68 -4.59 6.37
C LEU A 83 10.25 -5.30 7.65
N SER A 84 11.03 -5.23 8.73
CA SER A 84 10.69 -5.86 10.01
C SER A 84 9.45 -5.24 10.64
N ARG A 85 9.33 -3.90 10.60
CA ARG A 85 8.16 -3.20 11.14
C ARG A 85 6.89 -3.52 10.34
N ALA A 86 6.96 -3.51 9.01
CA ALA A 86 5.86 -3.90 8.13
C ALA A 86 5.43 -5.35 8.38
N ALA A 87 6.39 -6.28 8.50
CA ALA A 87 6.10 -7.69 8.76
C ALA A 87 5.39 -7.90 10.11
N ALA A 88 5.72 -7.13 11.14
CA ALA A 88 5.02 -7.20 12.42
C ALA A 88 3.54 -6.80 12.30
N VAL A 89 3.26 -5.68 11.63
CA VAL A 89 1.89 -5.20 11.38
C VAL A 89 1.10 -6.20 10.52
N ILE A 90 1.72 -6.75 9.46
CA ILE A 90 1.09 -7.76 8.60
C ILE A 90 0.74 -9.03 9.40
N LYS A 91 1.62 -9.48 10.30
CA LYS A 91 1.35 -10.65 11.17
C LYS A 91 0.17 -10.40 12.10
N GLU A 92 0.10 -9.20 12.69
CA GLU A 92 -1.06 -8.82 13.51
C GLU A 92 -2.35 -8.83 12.69
N PHE A 93 -2.32 -8.30 11.46
CA PHE A 93 -3.46 -8.32 10.55
C PHE A 93 -3.92 -9.75 10.25
N ILE A 94 -2.99 -10.63 9.84
CA ILE A 94 -3.27 -12.04 9.57
C ILE A 94 -3.86 -12.74 10.80
N SER A 95 -3.35 -12.44 12.00
CA SER A 95 -3.85 -13.07 13.24
C SER A 95 -5.27 -12.67 13.63
N ARG A 96 -5.76 -11.51 13.16
CA ARG A 96 -7.12 -11.02 13.43
C ARG A 96 -8.13 -11.61 12.45
N GLU A 97 -7.72 -11.81 11.20
CA GLU A 97 -8.55 -12.34 10.11
C GLU A 97 -8.54 -13.87 10.12
N ASN A 98 -9.31 -14.48 11.05
CA ASN A 98 -9.40 -15.94 11.22
C ASN A 98 -9.98 -16.70 10.00
N ASP A 99 -10.50 -15.98 9.00
CA ASP A 99 -11.26 -16.54 7.86
C ASP A 99 -10.50 -16.42 6.52
N VAL A 100 -9.27 -15.91 6.54
CA VAL A 100 -8.46 -15.74 5.31
C VAL A 100 -7.43 -16.87 5.23
N GLU A 101 -7.71 -17.86 4.38
CA GLU A 101 -6.81 -19.02 4.18
C GLU A 101 -5.59 -18.68 3.30
N THR A 102 -5.62 -17.55 2.59
CA THR A 102 -4.60 -17.20 1.59
C THR A 102 -4.11 -15.76 1.74
N PHE A 103 -2.80 -15.60 1.97
CA PHE A 103 -2.13 -14.31 2.01
C PHE A 103 -0.93 -14.32 1.07
N ASN A 104 -0.65 -13.17 0.45
CA ASN A 104 0.57 -12.93 -0.32
C ASN A 104 1.16 -11.59 0.11
N VAL A 105 2.49 -11.54 0.27
CA VAL A 105 3.22 -10.34 0.64
C VAL A 105 4.38 -10.17 -0.34
N ILE A 106 4.45 -9.01 -0.98
CA ILE A 106 5.52 -8.65 -1.92
C ILE A 106 6.25 -7.42 -1.38
N ALA A 107 7.58 -7.47 -1.32
CA ALA A 107 8.41 -6.34 -0.95
C ALA A 107 8.99 -5.68 -2.20
N LEU A 108 8.80 -4.36 -2.34
CA LEU A 108 9.48 -3.56 -3.36
C LEU A 108 10.85 -3.12 -2.81
N ALA A 109 11.92 -3.69 -3.35
CA ALA A 109 13.30 -3.41 -2.95
C ALA A 109 14.12 -2.82 -4.11
N PRO A 110 15.24 -2.13 -3.85
CA PRO A 110 16.16 -1.70 -4.90
C PRO A 110 16.60 -2.88 -5.76
N ASN A 111 16.65 -2.68 -7.08
CA ASN A 111 17.25 -3.67 -7.96
C ASN A 111 18.78 -3.64 -7.77
N THR A 112 19.34 -4.66 -7.11
CA THR A 112 20.77 -4.75 -6.85
C THR A 112 21.59 -5.20 -8.06
N GLY A 113 20.95 -5.64 -9.15
CA GLY A 113 21.59 -5.89 -10.45
C GLY A 113 22.71 -6.95 -10.46
N VAL A 114 22.85 -7.74 -9.39
CA VAL A 114 23.74 -8.91 -9.27
C VAL A 114 22.97 -10.20 -9.45
#